data_AF-A0A0N1BIR5-F1
#
_entry.id   AF-A0A0N1BIR5-F1
#
_cell.length_a   1.000
_cell.length_b   1.000
_cell.length_c   1.000
_cell.angle_alpha   90.00
_cell.angle_beta   90.00
_cell.angle_gamma   90.00
#
_symmetry.space_group_name_H-M   'P 1'
#
loop_
_entity.id
_entity.type
_entity.pdbx_description
1 polymer ?
#
loop_
_entity_poly.entity_id
_entity_poly.type
_entity_poly.pdbx_seq_one_letter_code
_entity_poly.pdbx_strand_id
1 'polypeptide(L)'
;MPDLALQVGFHLGATGGVADPDALYILNFGGNDVFGLESGSIGGFANNGAYVASLLNTVQGGLLALSAAGASRILVTGIPNTTPTGFGLEAQLQARLDSVEPLLGQTELLRFSYQNFFIALATDPKAFGVAPFTENGNCIGNRPVIAGVIDCTGYFSFDGIHPTAQVQRALSREIAATAGIAVPEPATWALLIAGFGLVGAMQRRRRLQAA
;
A
#
# COMPACT_ATOMS: atom_id res chain seq x y z
N MET A 1 13.51 -4.66 13.24
CA MET A 1 13.48 -4.44 11.78
C MET A 1 14.27 -3.18 11.49
N PRO A 2 14.99 -3.07 10.36
CA PRO A 2 15.69 -1.83 10.03
C PRO A 2 14.69 -0.68 9.88
N ASP A 3 14.98 0.46 10.48
CA ASP A 3 14.15 1.66 10.35
C ASP A 3 14.19 2.25 8.92
N LEU A 4 13.32 3.22 8.67
CA LEU A 4 13.19 3.87 7.35
C LEU A 4 14.49 4.55 6.90
N ALA A 5 15.22 5.22 7.79
CA ALA A 5 16.46 5.91 7.41
C ALA A 5 17.52 4.90 6.93
N LEU A 6 17.64 3.76 7.60
CA LEU A 6 18.55 2.71 7.17
C LEU A 6 18.16 2.14 5.80
N GLN A 7 16.87 1.93 5.55
CA GLN A 7 16.40 1.39 4.27
C GLN A 7 16.62 2.38 3.11
N VAL A 8 16.36 3.67 3.31
CA VAL A 8 16.67 4.71 2.31
C VAL A 8 18.17 4.78 2.06
N GLY A 9 18.98 4.76 3.12
CA GLY A 9 20.44 4.76 3.01
C GLY A 9 20.99 3.56 2.23
N PHE A 10 20.48 2.35 2.49
CA PHE A 10 20.87 1.15 1.74
C PHE A 10 20.42 1.20 0.28
N HIS A 11 19.20 1.70 0.01
CA HIS A 11 18.73 1.84 -1.36
C HIS A 11 19.62 2.80 -2.15
N LEU A 12 19.83 4.02 -1.65
CA LEU A 12 20.67 5.02 -2.34
C LEU A 12 22.13 4.58 -2.42
N GLY A 13 22.65 3.86 -1.41
CA GLY A 13 23.98 3.26 -1.48
C GLY A 13 24.09 2.24 -2.61
N ALA A 14 23.05 1.43 -2.84
CA ALA A 14 23.01 0.45 -3.91
C ALA A 14 22.83 1.08 -5.31
N THR A 15 22.25 2.28 -5.40
CA THR A 15 22.01 2.99 -6.67
C THR A 15 23.01 4.11 -6.95
N GLY A 16 24.14 4.15 -6.22
CA GLY A 16 25.18 5.17 -6.44
C GLY A 16 24.75 6.59 -6.06
N GLY A 17 23.77 6.73 -5.16
CA GLY A 17 23.22 8.01 -4.72
C GLY A 17 22.18 8.60 -5.65
N VAL A 18 21.72 7.86 -6.67
CA VAL A 18 20.75 8.33 -7.66
C VAL A 18 19.47 7.51 -7.53
N ALA A 19 18.35 8.20 -7.35
CA ALA A 19 17.02 7.62 -7.44
C ALA A 19 16.61 7.56 -8.92
N ASP A 20 16.02 6.44 -9.34
CA ASP A 20 15.34 6.31 -10.62
C ASP A 20 14.17 7.33 -10.70
N PRO A 21 14.20 8.29 -11.64
CA PRO A 21 13.15 9.29 -11.79
C PRO A 21 11.87 8.74 -12.43
N ASP A 22 11.87 7.52 -12.97
CA ASP A 22 10.67 6.88 -13.54
C ASP A 22 9.95 5.97 -12.53
N ALA A 23 10.56 5.74 -11.36
CA ALA A 23 10.02 4.87 -10.32
C ALA A 23 9.02 5.58 -9.38
N LEU A 24 8.10 4.79 -8.82
CA LEU A 24 7.31 5.17 -7.65
C LEU A 24 7.94 4.61 -6.38
N TYR A 25 8.35 5.50 -5.47
CA TYR A 25 8.88 5.12 -4.17
C TYR A 25 7.73 5.02 -3.17
N ILE A 26 7.49 3.83 -2.61
CA ILE A 26 6.42 3.62 -1.64
C ILE A 26 7.02 3.49 -0.25
N LEU A 27 6.67 4.43 0.63
CA LEU A 27 7.06 4.41 2.04
C LEU A 27 5.90 3.90 2.90
N ASN A 28 6.08 2.68 3.41
CA ASN A 28 5.14 2.02 4.32
C ASN A 28 5.81 1.75 5.67
N PHE A 29 5.25 2.31 6.74
CA PHE A 29 5.82 2.29 8.09
C PHE A 29 4.73 2.57 9.14
N GLY A 30 5.10 2.68 10.42
CA GLY A 30 4.21 3.18 11.47
C GLY A 30 3.55 2.10 12.33
N GLY A 31 3.26 0.91 11.78
CA GLY A 31 2.59 -0.16 12.54
C GLY A 31 3.37 -0.56 13.81
N ASN A 32 4.68 -0.81 13.66
CA ASN A 32 5.56 -1.13 14.78
C ASN A 32 5.70 0.05 15.76
N ASP A 33 5.67 1.29 15.27
CA ASP A 33 5.75 2.49 16.11
C ASP A 33 4.54 2.61 17.02
N VAL A 34 3.33 2.33 16.51
CA VAL A 34 2.12 2.31 17.33
C VAL A 34 2.22 1.22 18.41
N PHE A 35 2.65 0.01 18.05
CA PHE A 35 2.87 -1.06 19.05
C PHE A 35 3.92 -0.69 20.10
N GLY A 36 4.99 0.00 19.70
CA GLY A 36 6.01 0.52 20.61
C GLY A 36 5.45 1.56 21.58
N LEU A 37 4.67 2.51 21.06
CA LEU A 37 4.01 3.56 21.85
C LEU A 37 2.99 3.00 22.85
N GLU A 38 2.22 1.99 22.45
CA GLU A 38 1.19 1.36 23.30
C GLU A 38 1.78 0.44 24.37
N SER A 39 2.86 -0.29 24.03
CA SER A 39 3.54 -1.19 24.97
C SER A 39 4.58 -0.49 25.85
N GLY A 40 4.91 0.78 25.57
CA GLY A 40 6.02 1.48 26.19
C GLY A 40 7.40 1.03 25.70
N SER A 41 7.46 0.20 24.65
CA SER A 41 8.71 -0.26 24.02
C SER A 41 9.30 0.80 23.09
N ILE A 42 9.44 2.02 23.58
CA ILE A 42 9.95 3.19 22.83
C ILE A 42 11.48 3.29 22.89
N GLY A 43 12.19 2.18 23.12
CA GLY A 43 13.65 2.18 23.22
C GLY A 43 14.21 3.11 24.31
N GLY A 44 15.31 3.82 24.01
CA GLY A 44 15.99 4.72 24.95
C GLY A 44 15.40 6.13 25.04
N PHE A 45 14.22 6.39 24.46
CA PHE A 45 13.62 7.71 24.45
C PHE A 45 13.00 8.06 25.82
N ALA A 46 13.16 9.31 26.24
CA ALA A 46 12.69 9.77 27.56
C ALA A 46 11.17 9.75 27.72
N ASN A 47 10.41 9.87 26.62
CA ASN A 47 8.95 9.81 26.59
C ASN A 47 8.43 9.60 25.16
N ASN A 48 7.14 9.28 25.04
CA ASN A 48 6.47 9.05 23.75
C ASN A 48 6.59 10.25 22.79
N GLY A 49 6.56 11.49 23.30
CA GLY A 49 6.68 12.69 22.47
C GLY A 49 8.06 12.79 21.79
N ALA A 50 9.14 12.48 22.52
CA ALA A 50 10.49 12.45 21.97
C ALA A 50 10.66 11.34 20.92
N TYR A 51 10.06 10.16 21.16
CA TYR A 51 10.03 9.07 20.20
C TYR A 51 9.32 9.49 18.90
N VAL A 52 8.09 10.01 19.00
CA VAL A 52 7.30 10.46 17.84
C VAL A 52 8.02 11.57 17.07
N ALA A 53 8.61 12.54 17.76
CA ALA A 53 9.40 13.59 17.11
C ALA A 53 10.56 13.02 16.30
N SER A 54 11.30 12.05 16.85
CA SER A 54 12.39 11.38 16.14
C SER A 54 11.91 10.56 14.93
N LEU A 55 10.80 9.85 15.07
CA LEU A 55 10.16 9.12 13.98
C LEU A 55 9.78 10.06 12.83
N LEU A 56 9.11 11.17 13.13
CA LEU A 56 8.69 12.14 12.12
C LEU A 56 9.87 12.85 11.46
N ASN A 57 10.95 13.10 12.20
CA ASN A 57 12.21 13.60 11.62
C ASN A 57 12.85 12.58 10.68
N THR A 58 12.76 11.28 11.01
CA THR A 58 13.24 10.19 10.15
C THR A 58 12.46 10.13 8.85
N VAL A 59 11.13 10.24 8.90
CA VAL A 59 10.27 10.31 7.71
C VAL A 59 10.62 11.52 6.85
N GLN A 60 10.74 12.70 7.46
CA GLN A 60 11.13 13.93 6.76
C GLN A 60 12.48 13.77 6.05
N GLY A 61 13.49 13.25 6.75
CA GLY A 61 14.82 13.03 6.22
C GLY A 61 14.82 12.05 5.04
N GLY A 62 14.05 10.95 5.13
CA GLY A 62 13.91 9.98 4.05
C GLY A 62 13.27 10.58 2.79
N LEU A 63 12.22 11.38 2.95
CA LEU A 63 11.56 12.08 1.83
C LEU A 63 12.50 13.06 1.12
N LEU A 64 13.19 13.90 1.91
CA LEU A 64 14.16 14.86 1.38
C LEU A 64 15.34 14.17 0.70
N ALA A 65 15.83 13.06 1.27
CA ALA A 65 16.94 12.31 0.68
C ALA A 65 16.57 11.68 -0.67
N LEU A 66 15.39 11.06 -0.77
CA LEU A 66 14.90 10.49 -2.03
C LEU A 66 14.65 11.58 -3.09
N SER A 67 14.03 12.69 -2.70
CA SER A 67 13.80 13.84 -3.58
C SER A 67 15.13 14.42 -4.09
N ALA A 68 16.09 14.67 -3.20
CA ALA A 68 17.42 15.17 -3.57
C ALA A 68 18.21 14.20 -4.47
N ALA A 69 17.96 12.90 -4.34
CA ALA A 69 18.56 11.87 -5.19
C ALA A 69 17.90 11.77 -6.59
N GLY A 70 16.79 12.47 -6.84
CA GLY A 70 16.12 12.51 -8.14
C GLY A 70 14.79 11.76 -8.21
N ALA A 71 14.24 11.28 -7.10
CA ALA A 71 12.92 10.65 -7.11
C ALA A 71 11.86 11.65 -7.58
N SER A 72 11.08 11.29 -8.60
CA SER A 72 10.01 12.16 -9.13
C SER A 72 8.69 11.97 -8.41
N ARG A 73 8.44 10.77 -7.84
CA ARG A 73 7.17 10.41 -7.20
C ARG A 73 7.40 9.58 -5.95
N ILE A 74 6.84 10.02 -4.83
CA ILE A 74 6.89 9.29 -3.56
C ILE A 74 5.47 9.15 -3.01
N LEU A 75 5.07 7.93 -2.66
CA LEU A 75 3.82 7.63 -1.98
C LEU A 75 4.08 7.27 -0.52
N VAL A 76 3.42 7.97 0.40
CA VAL A 76 3.39 7.63 1.83
C VAL A 76 2.03 6.99 2.15
N THR A 77 2.05 5.77 2.71
CA THR A 77 0.82 4.97 2.91
C THR A 77 0.02 5.30 4.17
N GLY A 78 0.51 6.21 5.01
CA GLY A 78 -0.06 6.53 6.32
C GLY A 78 0.17 5.42 7.35
N ILE A 79 -0.42 5.58 8.53
CA ILE A 79 -0.27 4.67 9.68
C ILE A 79 -1.29 3.51 9.60
N PRO A 80 -0.86 2.24 9.52
CA PRO A 80 -1.75 1.08 9.37
C PRO A 80 -2.36 0.61 10.70
N ASN A 81 -2.93 1.53 11.48
CA ASN A 81 -3.51 1.20 12.78
C ASN A 81 -4.66 2.17 13.12
N THR A 82 -5.82 1.64 13.51
CA THR A 82 -7.06 2.38 13.83
C THR A 82 -7.32 2.52 15.33
N THR A 83 -6.33 2.30 16.20
CA THR A 83 -6.42 2.64 17.62
C THR A 83 -6.30 4.15 17.83
N PRO A 84 -6.68 4.69 19.00
CA PRO A 84 -6.45 6.10 19.32
C PRO A 84 -4.98 6.55 19.17
N THR A 85 -4.02 5.68 19.51
CA THR A 85 -2.59 5.94 19.31
C THR A 85 -2.26 6.03 17.82
N GLY A 86 -2.78 5.12 17.01
CA GLY A 86 -2.63 5.14 15.54
C GLY A 86 -3.18 6.42 14.92
N PHE A 87 -4.40 6.83 15.27
CA PHE A 87 -4.99 8.09 14.80
C PHE A 87 -4.17 9.32 15.25
N GLY A 88 -3.69 9.32 16.49
CA GLY A 88 -2.85 10.41 17.01
C GLY A 88 -1.50 10.53 16.30
N LEU A 89 -0.90 9.40 15.90
CA LEU A 89 0.33 9.40 15.11
C LEU A 89 0.07 9.82 13.66
N GLU A 90 -1.02 9.36 13.05
CA GLU A 90 -1.42 9.76 11.69
C GLU A 90 -1.60 11.29 11.59
N ALA A 91 -2.29 11.91 12.56
CA ALA A 91 -2.48 13.36 12.56
C ALA A 91 -1.14 14.13 12.57
N GLN A 92 -0.16 13.66 13.36
CA GLN A 92 1.16 14.26 13.41
C GLN A 92 1.99 13.97 12.16
N LEU A 93 1.83 12.79 11.56
CA LEU A 93 2.41 12.46 10.26
C LEU A 93 1.90 13.40 9.18
N GLN A 94 0.58 13.61 9.08
CA GLN A 94 0.00 14.52 8.08
C GLN A 94 0.52 15.96 8.25
N ALA A 95 0.57 16.47 9.48
CA ALA A 95 1.16 17.80 9.75
C ALA A 95 2.64 17.88 9.35
N ARG A 96 3.42 16.80 9.56
CA ARG A 96 4.80 16.72 9.10
C ARG A 96 4.89 16.69 7.57
N LEU A 97 4.03 15.93 6.90
CA LEU A 97 3.97 15.86 5.44
C LEU A 97 3.62 17.22 4.83
N ASP A 98 2.66 17.95 5.41
CA ASP A 98 2.31 19.31 4.99
C ASP A 98 3.51 20.27 5.10
N SER A 99 4.35 20.09 6.13
CA SER A 99 5.54 20.92 6.31
C SER A 99 6.69 20.59 5.35
N VAL A 100 6.81 19.33 4.90
CA VAL A 100 7.93 18.89 4.05
C VAL A 100 7.61 18.99 2.57
N GLU A 101 6.35 18.87 2.18
CA GLU A 101 5.94 18.86 0.76
C GLU A 101 6.46 20.07 -0.04
N PRO A 102 6.41 21.32 0.48
CA PRO A 102 6.99 22.48 -0.23
C PRO A 102 8.52 22.40 -0.42
N LEU A 103 9.21 21.56 0.34
CA LEU A 103 10.66 21.37 0.30
C LEU A 103 11.10 20.27 -0.69
N LEU A 104 10.16 19.50 -1.25
CA LEU A 104 10.43 18.39 -2.17
C LEU A 104 10.67 18.85 -3.62
N GLY A 105 10.61 20.16 -3.88
CA GLY A 105 10.90 20.72 -5.20
C GLY A 105 9.93 20.22 -6.27
N GLN A 106 10.44 19.42 -7.22
CA GLN A 106 9.64 18.85 -8.31
C GLN A 106 9.10 17.44 -8.01
N THR A 107 9.48 16.85 -6.88
CA THR A 107 8.99 15.53 -6.49
C THR A 107 7.51 15.62 -6.07
N GLU A 108 6.66 14.84 -6.73
CA GLU A 108 5.25 14.68 -6.36
C GLU A 108 5.14 13.82 -5.09
N LEU A 109 4.47 14.35 -4.06
CA LEU A 109 4.12 13.60 -2.86
C LEU A 109 2.68 13.11 -2.95
N LEU A 110 2.53 11.79 -3.01
CA LEU A 110 1.25 11.10 -2.97
C LEU A 110 1.01 10.61 -1.55
N ARG A 111 -0.24 10.70 -1.10
CA ARG A 111 -0.64 10.26 0.25
C ARG A 111 -1.78 9.26 0.15
N PHE A 112 -1.60 8.13 0.80
CA PHE A 112 -2.65 7.15 1.02
C PHE A 112 -2.93 7.07 2.53
N SER A 113 -4.16 6.73 2.90
CA SER A 113 -4.55 6.56 4.30
C SER A 113 -5.03 5.13 4.54
N TYR A 114 -4.19 4.34 5.19
CA TYR A 114 -4.59 3.02 5.67
C TYR A 114 -5.83 3.06 6.55
N GLN A 115 -5.95 4.06 7.43
CA GLN A 115 -7.08 4.18 8.34
C GLN A 115 -8.39 4.37 7.58
N ASN A 116 -8.42 5.32 6.63
CA ASN A 116 -9.61 5.53 5.79
C ASN A 116 -9.97 4.27 5.00
N PHE A 117 -8.96 3.60 4.43
CA PHE A 117 -9.16 2.34 3.72
C PHE A 117 -9.74 1.24 4.63
N PHE A 118 -9.16 1.01 5.80
CA PHE A 118 -9.65 -0.03 6.72
C PHE A 118 -11.06 0.26 7.22
N ILE A 119 -11.38 1.51 7.55
CA ILE A 119 -12.73 1.91 7.96
C ILE A 119 -13.73 1.68 6.82
N ALA A 120 -13.39 2.12 5.61
CA ALA A 120 -14.26 1.95 4.44
C ALA A 120 -14.45 0.47 4.10
N LEU A 121 -13.38 -0.33 4.14
CA LEU A 121 -13.42 -1.76 3.88
C LEU A 121 -14.26 -2.53 4.90
N ALA A 122 -14.14 -2.19 6.19
CA ALA A 122 -14.96 -2.78 7.24
C ALA A 122 -16.45 -2.41 7.10
N THR A 123 -16.74 -1.22 6.55
CA THR A 123 -18.11 -0.73 6.34
C THR A 123 -18.79 -1.38 5.13
N ASP A 124 -18.11 -1.45 3.99
CA ASP A 124 -18.63 -2.07 2.76
C ASP A 124 -17.54 -2.84 2.02
N PRO A 125 -17.23 -4.09 2.43
CA PRO A 125 -16.18 -4.88 1.79
C PRO A 125 -16.50 -5.19 0.33
N LYS A 126 -17.78 -5.22 -0.05
CA LYS A 126 -18.21 -5.51 -1.42
C LYS A 126 -17.82 -4.39 -2.37
N ALA A 127 -17.81 -3.13 -1.94
CA ALA A 127 -17.32 -2.00 -2.74
C ALA A 127 -15.87 -2.21 -3.20
N PHE A 128 -15.07 -2.92 -2.41
CA PHE A 128 -13.68 -3.24 -2.69
C PHE A 128 -13.48 -4.63 -3.33
N GLY A 129 -14.58 -5.32 -3.69
CA GLY A 129 -14.54 -6.66 -4.25
C GLY A 129 -14.08 -7.73 -3.26
N VAL A 130 -14.27 -7.50 -1.96
CA VAL A 130 -13.93 -8.43 -0.87
C VAL A 130 -15.21 -9.07 -0.35
N ALA A 131 -15.17 -10.39 -0.10
CA ALA A 131 -16.27 -11.09 0.56
C ALA A 131 -16.41 -10.62 2.03
N PRO A 132 -17.59 -10.74 2.64
CA PRO A 132 -17.75 -10.44 4.06
C PRO A 132 -16.70 -11.18 4.90
N PHE A 133 -16.15 -10.49 5.90
CA PHE A 133 -15.13 -11.04 6.79
C PHE A 133 -15.43 -10.74 8.25
N THR A 134 -14.79 -11.47 9.15
CA THR A 134 -14.75 -11.19 10.58
C THR A 134 -13.45 -10.48 10.96
N GLU A 135 -13.57 -9.52 11.86
CA GLU A 135 -12.44 -8.89 12.59
C GLU A 135 -12.21 -9.56 13.95
N ASN A 136 -13.13 -10.44 14.38
CA ASN A 136 -12.99 -11.19 15.63
C ASN A 136 -12.02 -12.36 15.44
N GLY A 137 -10.87 -12.27 16.09
CA GLY A 137 -9.79 -13.25 15.98
C GLY A 137 -9.02 -13.14 14.66
N ASN A 138 -8.23 -14.16 14.34
CA ASN A 138 -7.42 -14.19 13.12
C ASN A 138 -7.36 -15.61 12.52
N CYS A 139 -6.98 -15.69 11.25
CA CYS A 139 -6.96 -16.96 10.52
C CYS A 139 -6.05 -18.01 11.17
N ILE A 140 -4.82 -17.64 11.54
CA ILE A 140 -3.83 -18.59 12.09
C ILE A 140 -4.21 -19.06 13.49
N GLY A 141 -4.80 -18.21 14.31
CA GLY A 141 -5.29 -18.57 15.64
C GLY A 141 -6.49 -19.51 15.56
N ASN A 142 -7.44 -19.23 14.65
CA ASN A 142 -8.65 -20.04 14.50
C ASN A 142 -8.47 -21.31 13.66
N ARG A 143 -7.45 -21.33 12.79
CA ARG A 143 -7.08 -22.47 11.92
C ARG A 143 -8.27 -23.06 11.14
N PRO A 144 -9.02 -22.26 10.36
CA PRO A 144 -10.11 -22.76 9.53
C PRO A 144 -9.57 -23.71 8.45
N VAL A 145 -9.86 -25.02 8.54
CA VAL A 145 -9.41 -26.02 7.56
C VAL A 145 -10.54 -26.36 6.61
N ILE A 146 -10.34 -26.12 5.32
CA ILE A 146 -11.26 -26.49 4.24
C ILE A 146 -10.48 -27.34 3.23
N ALA A 147 -11.03 -28.51 2.87
CA ALA A 147 -10.38 -29.46 1.97
C ALA A 147 -8.90 -29.80 2.34
N GLY A 148 -8.59 -29.81 3.64
CA GLY A 148 -7.27 -30.18 4.15
C GLY A 148 -6.23 -29.05 4.16
N VAL A 149 -6.58 -27.83 3.77
CA VAL A 149 -5.70 -26.65 3.82
C VAL A 149 -6.31 -25.54 4.69
N ILE A 150 -5.46 -24.69 5.27
CA ILE A 150 -5.92 -23.51 5.99
C ILE A 150 -6.49 -22.52 4.96
N ASP A 151 -7.77 -22.17 5.11
CA ASP A 151 -8.46 -21.21 4.25
C ASP A 151 -8.82 -19.95 5.03
N CYS A 152 -8.08 -18.87 4.77
CA CYS A 152 -8.29 -17.59 5.42
C CYS A 152 -9.42 -16.74 4.80
N THR A 153 -10.22 -17.31 3.89
CA THR A 153 -11.41 -16.65 3.37
C THR A 153 -12.35 -16.27 4.52
N GLY A 154 -12.87 -15.04 4.48
CA GLY A 154 -13.74 -14.51 5.53
C GLY A 154 -13.01 -13.99 6.77
N TYR A 155 -11.69 -13.85 6.76
CA TYR A 155 -10.93 -13.17 7.83
C TYR A 155 -10.34 -11.85 7.34
N PHE A 156 -10.41 -10.82 8.18
CA PHE A 156 -9.65 -9.59 7.98
C PHE A 156 -8.15 -9.83 8.22
N SER A 157 -7.82 -10.39 9.38
CA SER A 157 -6.44 -10.60 9.82
C SER A 157 -5.97 -12.05 9.62
N PHE A 158 -4.74 -12.20 9.14
CA PHE A 158 -4.04 -13.46 9.01
C PHE A 158 -3.57 -13.98 10.37
N ASP A 159 -2.87 -13.17 11.15
CA ASP A 159 -2.18 -13.58 12.39
C ASP A 159 -2.45 -12.69 13.62
N GLY A 160 -3.35 -11.71 13.47
CA GLY A 160 -3.66 -10.71 14.50
C GLY A 160 -3.02 -9.35 14.24
N ILE A 161 -2.08 -9.25 13.29
CA ILE A 161 -1.41 -8.00 12.91
C ILE A 161 -1.54 -7.75 11.41
N HIS A 162 -1.26 -8.77 10.60
CA HIS A 162 -1.18 -8.63 9.15
C HIS A 162 -2.53 -8.95 8.49
N PRO A 163 -3.01 -8.12 7.54
CA PRO A 163 -4.22 -8.43 6.79
C PRO A 163 -4.06 -9.69 5.91
N THR A 164 -5.16 -10.40 5.67
CA THR A 164 -5.21 -11.56 4.77
C THR A 164 -4.97 -11.16 3.32
N ALA A 165 -4.64 -12.14 2.47
CA ALA A 165 -4.37 -11.91 1.04
C ALA A 165 -5.53 -11.20 0.29
N GLN A 166 -6.79 -11.49 0.66
CA GLN A 166 -7.95 -10.81 0.07
C GLN A 166 -7.98 -9.30 0.40
N VAL A 167 -7.62 -8.94 1.63
CA VAL A 167 -7.54 -7.54 2.08
C VAL A 167 -6.33 -6.85 1.42
N GLN A 168 -5.18 -7.52 1.37
CA GLN A 168 -3.98 -7.02 0.68
C GLN A 168 -4.25 -6.76 -0.81
N ARG A 169 -5.04 -7.62 -1.46
CA ARG A 169 -5.44 -7.42 -2.86
C ARG A 169 -6.29 -6.16 -3.03
N ALA A 170 -7.30 -5.95 -2.18
CA ALA A 170 -8.11 -4.73 -2.21
C ALA A 170 -7.25 -3.49 -1.95
N LEU A 171 -6.41 -3.52 -0.91
CA LEU A 171 -5.47 -2.46 -0.57
C LEU A 171 -4.57 -2.09 -1.76
N SER A 172 -3.96 -3.08 -2.42
CA SER A 172 -3.05 -2.84 -3.53
C SER A 172 -3.73 -2.11 -4.71
N ARG A 173 -5.03 -2.36 -4.92
CA ARG A 173 -5.82 -1.68 -5.96
C ARG A 173 -6.06 -0.22 -5.60
N GLU A 174 -6.39 0.06 -4.34
CA GLU A 174 -6.61 1.44 -3.86
C GLU A 174 -5.31 2.25 -3.85
N ILE A 175 -4.19 1.65 -3.49
CA ILE A 175 -2.87 2.29 -3.59
C ILE A 175 -2.53 2.58 -5.06
N ALA A 176 -2.75 1.62 -5.97
CA ALA A 176 -2.52 1.81 -7.40
C ALA A 176 -3.39 2.94 -7.97
N ALA A 177 -4.67 2.99 -7.59
CA ALA A 177 -5.59 4.06 -7.99
C ALA A 177 -5.11 5.43 -7.46
N THR A 178 -4.70 5.49 -6.20
CA THR A 178 -4.14 6.71 -5.57
C THR A 178 -2.88 7.17 -6.30
N ALA A 179 -2.02 6.24 -6.71
CA ALA A 179 -0.81 6.53 -7.44
C ALA A 179 -1.03 6.85 -8.93
N GLY A 180 -2.28 6.87 -9.41
CA GLY A 180 -2.60 7.07 -10.82
C GLY A 180 -2.04 5.97 -11.73
N ILE A 181 -1.72 4.79 -11.16
CA ILE A 181 -1.26 3.64 -11.93
C ILE A 181 -2.50 3.03 -12.58
N ALA A 182 -2.74 3.42 -13.83
CA ALA A 182 -3.72 2.76 -14.67
C ALA A 182 -3.27 1.32 -14.89
N VAL A 183 -3.83 0.38 -14.13
CA VAL A 183 -3.76 -1.04 -14.48
C VAL A 183 -4.55 -1.17 -15.77
N PRO A 184 -3.91 -1.49 -16.92
CA PRO A 184 -4.65 -1.64 -18.15
C PRO A 184 -5.75 -2.67 -17.88
N GLU A 185 -7.01 -2.31 -18.13
CA GLU A 185 -8.03 -3.35 -18.24
C GLU A 185 -7.49 -4.37 -19.24
N PRO A 186 -7.49 -5.66 -18.89
CA PRO A 186 -6.74 -6.62 -19.67
C PRO A 186 -7.21 -6.50 -21.12
N ALA A 187 -6.25 -6.45 -22.04
CA ALA A 187 -6.48 -6.34 -23.47
C ALA A 187 -7.41 -7.44 -24.03
N THR A 188 -7.92 -8.34 -23.19
CA THR A 188 -9.07 -9.22 -23.39
C THR A 188 -10.13 -8.63 -24.30
N TRP A 189 -10.61 -7.40 -24.11
CA TRP A 189 -11.62 -6.84 -25.03
C TRP A 189 -11.06 -6.60 -26.44
N ALA A 190 -9.85 -6.06 -26.55
CA ALA A 190 -9.18 -5.88 -27.84
C ALA A 190 -8.85 -7.23 -28.51
N LEU A 191 -8.44 -8.23 -27.74
CA LEU A 191 -8.16 -9.60 -28.20
C LEU A 191 -9.44 -10.35 -28.56
N LEU A 192 -10.54 -10.13 -27.84
CA LEU A 192 -11.86 -10.67 -28.16
C LEU A 192 -12.40 -10.03 -29.45
N ILE A 193 -12.31 -8.71 -29.59
CA ILE A 193 -12.70 -8.00 -30.82
C ILE A 193 -11.86 -8.47 -32.00
N ALA A 194 -10.53 -8.56 -31.84
CA ALA A 194 -9.64 -9.07 -32.87
C ALA A 194 -9.95 -10.54 -33.22
N GLY A 195 -10.17 -11.39 -32.20
CA GLY A 195 -10.51 -12.79 -32.36
C GLY A 195 -11.84 -12.99 -33.09
N PHE A 196 -12.92 -12.33 -32.66
CA PHE A 196 -14.22 -12.38 -33.32
C PHE A 196 -14.17 -11.77 -34.73
N GLY A 197 -13.41 -10.69 -34.93
CA GLY A 197 -13.18 -10.09 -36.24
C GLY A 197 -12.51 -11.04 -37.21
N LEU A 198 -11.46 -11.75 -36.77
CA LEU A 198 -10.75 -12.75 -37.58
C LEU A 198 -11.66 -13.94 -37.94
N VAL A 199 -12.39 -14.50 -36.98
CA VAL A 199 -13.33 -15.61 -37.21
C VAL A 199 -14.43 -15.20 -38.20
N GLY A 200 -15.03 -14.03 -38.02
CA GLY A 200 -16.04 -13.49 -38.93
C GLY A 200 -15.50 -13.28 -40.35
N ALA A 201 -14.30 -12.71 -40.49
CA ALA A 201 -13.65 -12.51 -41.78
C ALA A 201 -13.34 -13.83 -42.50
N MET A 202 -12.88 -14.85 -41.77
CA MET A 202 -12.64 -16.19 -42.31
C MET A 202 -13.94 -16.86 -42.77
N GLN A 203 -15.03 -16.73 -42.01
CA GLN A 203 -16.34 -17.27 -42.39
C GLN A 203 -16.91 -16.58 -43.64
N ARG A 204 -16.76 -15.25 -43.76
CA ARG A 204 -17.16 -14.49 -44.95
C ARG A 204 -16.37 -14.91 -46.18
N ARG A 205 -15.05 -15.08 -46.07
CA ARG A 205 -14.19 -15.56 -47.17
C ARG A 205 -14.60 -16.93 -47.69
N ARG A 206 -14.87 -17.89 -46.80
CA ARG A 206 -15.32 -19.25 -47.20
C ARG A 206 -16.64 -19.23 -47.97
N ARG A 207 -17.60 -18.41 -47.56
CA ARG A 207 -18.88 -18.27 -48.28
C ARG A 207 -18.71 -17.71 -49.68
N LEU A 208 -17.82 -16.73 -49.87
CA LEU A 208 -17.55 -16.13 -51.18
C LEU A 208 -16.77 -17.04 -52.13
N GLN A 209 -16.02 -18.01 -51.62
CA GLN A 209 -15.30 -19.01 -52.42
C GLN A 209 -16.16 -20.22 -52.81
N ALA A 210 -17.29 -20.43 -52.12
CA ALA A 210 -18.22 -21.54 -52.35
C ALA A 210 -19.42 -21.16 -53.24
N ALA A 211 -19.52 -19.88 -53.65
CA ALA A 211 -20.49 -19.35 -54.60
C ALA A 211 -19.79 -19.08 -55.94
#